data_AF-D8F7K5-F1
#
_entry.id   AF-D8F7K5-F1
#
_cell.length_a   1.000
_cell.length_b   1.000
_cell.length_c   1.000
_cell.angle_alpha   90.00
_cell.angle_beta   90.00
_cell.angle_gamma   90.00
#
_symmetry.space_group_name_H-M   'P 1'
#
loop_
_entity.id
_entity.type
_entity.pdbx_description
1 polymer ?
#
loop_
_entity_poly.entity_id
_entity_poly.type
_entity_poly.pdbx_seq_one_letter_code
_entity_poly.pdbx_strand_id
1 'polypeptide(L)'
;MGEGRMNVLKPNLKATVITLLEKGLSQREINRKTGINRKTIRRYAQLHHRAIFEETESSIYPTLEGVDTGSSVLPVQNPPPRPPALENPPKNGSACEPHRKWIEEQLRLGRNAMAIYQDLVELFAFTHQYNSVKRFVRRLKKKDPRQFDRLEFLPGEEAQVDYGTGAPTLHDSGKHRRPRLFVMVLKYSGRAFRKVVWKSSKETWCRLHEEAF
;
A
#
# COMPACT_ATOMS: atom_id res chain seq x y z
N MET A 1 0.42 -0.47 -1.30
CA MET A 1 0.38 -1.71 -2.10
C MET A 1 -0.32 -1.36 -3.39
N GLY A 2 0.45 -1.12 -4.45
CA GLY A 2 -0.11 -0.99 -5.80
C GLY A 2 0.23 -2.27 -6.53
N GLU A 3 -0.67 -3.25 -6.48
CA GLU A 3 -0.64 -4.33 -7.47
C GLU A 3 -0.74 -3.66 -8.83
N GLY A 4 0.36 -3.67 -9.58
CA GLY A 4 0.36 -3.32 -10.99
C GLY A 4 -0.49 -4.34 -11.72
N ARG A 5 -1.81 -4.15 -11.70
CA ARG A 5 -2.75 -4.97 -12.46
C ARG A 5 -2.38 -4.80 -13.93
N MET A 6 -1.71 -5.82 -14.45
CA MET A 6 -1.52 -6.00 -15.88
C MET A 6 -2.93 -6.10 -16.47
N ASN A 7 -3.38 -5.04 -17.15
CA ASN A 7 -4.69 -5.04 -17.81
C ASN A 7 -4.63 -6.00 -19.01
N VAL A 8 -4.84 -7.29 -18.72
CA VAL A 8 -4.97 -8.34 -19.72
C VAL A 8 -6.43 -8.36 -20.18
N LEU A 9 -6.60 -8.37 -21.51
CA LEU A 9 -7.91 -8.42 -22.14
C LEU A 9 -8.64 -9.72 -21.75
N LYS A 10 -9.93 -9.63 -21.40
CA LYS A 10 -10.74 -10.81 -21.05
C LYS A 10 -10.73 -11.83 -22.21
N PRO A 11 -10.74 -13.15 -21.93
CA PRO A 11 -10.62 -14.20 -22.95
C PRO A 11 -11.59 -14.04 -24.14
N ASN A 12 -12.85 -13.70 -23.87
CA ASN A 12 -13.87 -13.54 -24.91
C ASN A 12 -13.53 -12.40 -25.87
N LEU A 13 -13.05 -11.27 -25.34
CA LEU A 13 -12.64 -10.12 -26.14
C LEU A 13 -11.37 -10.40 -26.94
N LYS A 14 -10.46 -11.23 -26.40
CA LYS A 14 -9.27 -11.70 -27.14
C LYS A 14 -9.68 -12.53 -28.36
N ALA A 15 -10.61 -13.48 -28.18
CA ALA A 15 -11.13 -14.29 -29.29
C ALA A 15 -11.79 -13.41 -30.37
N THR A 16 -12.64 -12.46 -29.97
CA THR A 16 -13.28 -11.52 -30.91
C THR A 16 -12.24 -10.71 -31.72
N VAL A 17 -11.18 -10.21 -31.08
CA VAL A 17 -10.12 -9.46 -31.78
C VAL A 17 -9.40 -10.35 -32.80
N ILE A 18 -9.07 -11.60 -32.44
CA ILE A 18 -8.41 -12.55 -33.33
C ILE A 18 -9.30 -12.87 -34.54
N THR A 19 -10.57 -13.22 -34.31
CA THR A 19 -11.52 -13.53 -35.40
C THR A 19 -11.73 -12.34 -36.35
N LEU A 20 -11.74 -11.11 -35.83
CA LEU A 20 -11.86 -9.91 -36.68
C LEU A 20 -10.59 -9.65 -37.50
N LEU A 21 -9.41 -9.97 -36.97
CA LEU A 21 -8.15 -9.89 -37.70
C LEU A 21 -8.07 -10.95 -38.80
N GLU A 22 -8.51 -12.18 -38.54
CA GLU A 22 -8.59 -13.27 -39.53
C GLU A 22 -9.56 -12.93 -40.68
N LYS A 23 -10.65 -12.23 -40.37
CA LYS A 23 -11.58 -11.69 -41.37
C LYS A 23 -11.05 -10.48 -42.13
N GLY A 24 -9.79 -10.08 -41.91
CA GLY A 24 -9.10 -9.01 -42.65
C GLY A 24 -9.49 -7.59 -42.24
N LEU A 25 -10.16 -7.38 -41.10
CA LEU A 25 -10.53 -6.02 -40.68
C LEU A 25 -9.31 -5.22 -40.21
N SER A 26 -9.28 -3.94 -40.57
CA SER A 26 -8.22 -3.03 -40.12
C SER A 26 -8.27 -2.79 -38.60
N GLN A 27 -7.10 -2.56 -37.98
CA GLN A 27 -7.02 -2.28 -36.54
C GLN A 27 -7.86 -1.06 -36.12
N ARG A 28 -8.04 -0.07 -37.00
CA ARG A 28 -8.88 1.11 -36.76
C ARG A 28 -10.36 0.72 -36.70
N GLU A 29 -10.78 -0.18 -37.56
CA GLU A 29 -12.16 -0.65 -37.59
C GLU A 29 -12.48 -1.57 -36.41
N ILE A 30 -11.54 -2.42 -36.00
CA ILE A 30 -11.66 -3.25 -34.79
C ILE A 30 -11.77 -2.36 -33.55
N ASN A 31 -10.98 -1.29 -33.45
CA ASN A 31 -11.08 -0.31 -32.37
C ASN A 31 -12.47 0.34 -32.31
N ARG A 32 -13.03 0.75 -33.46
CA ARG A 32 -14.36 1.35 -33.54
C ARG A 32 -15.48 0.38 -33.13
N LYS A 33 -15.38 -0.89 -33.49
CA LYS A 33 -16.39 -1.92 -33.20
C LYS A 33 -16.32 -2.49 -31.77
N THR A 34 -15.12 -2.57 -31.20
CA THR A 34 -14.89 -3.26 -29.91
C THR A 34 -14.54 -2.32 -28.76
N GLY A 35 -14.20 -1.05 -29.04
CA GLY A 35 -13.70 -0.09 -28.04
C GLY A 35 -12.30 -0.39 -27.52
N ILE A 36 -11.65 -1.47 -27.99
CA ILE A 36 -10.32 -1.89 -27.50
C ILE A 36 -9.25 -0.98 -28.10
N ASN A 37 -8.32 -0.51 -27.27
CA ASN A 37 -7.26 0.39 -27.72
C ASN A 37 -6.42 -0.24 -28.85
N ARG A 38 -6.17 0.55 -29.90
CA ARG A 38 -5.36 0.13 -31.07
C ARG A 38 -3.99 -0.46 -30.72
N LYS A 39 -3.32 -0.01 -29.64
CA LYS A 39 -2.03 -0.57 -29.19
C LYS A 39 -2.19 -2.01 -28.69
N THR A 40 -3.30 -2.29 -28.02
CA THR A 40 -3.66 -3.64 -27.55
C THR A 40 -3.99 -4.55 -28.72
N ILE A 41 -4.79 -4.08 -29.68
CA ILE A 41 -5.11 -4.84 -30.91
C ILE A 41 -3.83 -5.18 -31.68
N ARG A 42 -2.93 -4.20 -31.87
CA ARG A 42 -1.63 -4.40 -32.55
C ARG A 42 -0.78 -5.47 -31.87
N ARG A 43 -0.70 -5.45 -30.53
CA ARG A 43 0.03 -6.47 -29.76
C ARG A 43 -0.55 -7.87 -29.98
N TYR A 44 -1.87 -8.02 -29.99
CA TYR A 44 -2.52 -9.31 -30.26
C TYR A 44 -2.36 -9.77 -31.70
N ALA A 45 -2.38 -8.87 -32.68
CA ALA A 45 -2.11 -9.21 -34.07
C ALA A 45 -0.68 -9.76 -34.26
N GLN A 46 0.31 -9.17 -33.60
CA GLN A 46 1.69 -9.64 -33.63
C GLN A 46 1.84 -11.03 -32.99
N LEU A 47 1.18 -11.25 -31.84
CA LEU A 47 1.19 -12.55 -31.17
C LEU A 47 0.49 -13.63 -32.00
N HIS A 48 -0.61 -13.29 -32.68
CA HIS A 48 -1.33 -14.23 -33.55
C HIS A 48 -0.54 -14.57 -34.82
N HIS A 49 0.07 -13.59 -35.48
CA HIS A 49 0.97 -13.87 -36.61
C HIS A 49 2.16 -14.72 -36.19
N ARG A 50 2.75 -14.49 -35.01
CA ARG A 50 3.84 -15.31 -34.46
C ARG A 50 3.37 -16.75 -34.19
N ALA A 51 2.19 -16.93 -33.60
CA ALA A 51 1.62 -18.25 -33.35
C ALA A 51 1.33 -19.01 -34.66
N ILE A 52 0.76 -18.35 -35.66
CA ILE A 52 0.56 -18.95 -37.00
C ILE A 52 1.91 -19.33 -37.62
N PHE A 53 2.93 -18.47 -37.53
CA PHE A 53 4.25 -18.75 -38.10
C PHE A 53 4.90 -19.98 -37.45
N GLU A 54 4.82 -20.11 -36.12
CA GLU A 54 5.30 -21.27 -35.34
C GLU A 54 4.52 -22.56 -35.67
N GLU A 55 3.22 -22.46 -35.98
CA GLU A 55 2.40 -23.59 -36.45
C GLU A 55 2.76 -23.99 -37.91
N THR A 56 3.01 -23.05 -38.81
CA THR A 56 3.44 -23.36 -40.20
C THR A 56 4.85 -23.93 -40.29
N GLU A 57 5.79 -23.50 -39.45
CA GLU A 57 7.14 -24.10 -39.40
C GLU A 57 7.11 -25.55 -38.87
N SER A 58 6.12 -25.89 -38.05
CA SER A 58 5.91 -27.28 -37.57
C SER A 58 5.25 -28.20 -38.61
N SER A 59 4.70 -27.65 -39.71
CA SER A 59 3.95 -28.41 -40.73
C SER A 59 4.75 -28.73 -42.02
N ILE A 60 6.05 -28.42 -42.07
CA ILE A 60 6.94 -28.78 -43.20
C ILE A 60 7.55 -30.18 -42.97
N TYR A 61 6.71 -31.21 -42.85
CA TYR A 61 7.11 -32.61 -43.01
C TYR A 61 5.97 -33.34 -43.71
N PRO A 62 6.19 -34.07 -44.81
CA PRO A 62 5.09 -34.65 -45.58
C PRO A 62 4.60 -35.91 -44.85
N THR A 63 3.29 -36.14 -44.81
CA THR A 63 2.79 -37.50 -44.53
C THR A 63 1.55 -37.80 -45.36
N LEU A 64 1.62 -38.98 -45.97
CA LEU A 64 0.59 -39.72 -46.66
C LEU A 64 -0.69 -39.90 -45.82
N GLU A 65 -1.77 -40.19 -46.56
CA GLU A 65 -3.16 -40.44 -46.16
C GLU A 65 -3.39 -41.21 -44.85
N GLY A 66 -4.48 -40.86 -44.16
CA GLY A 66 -5.08 -41.67 -43.11
C GLY A 66 -6.20 -40.95 -42.36
N VAL A 67 -7.44 -41.24 -42.76
CA VAL A 67 -8.70 -40.86 -42.08
C VAL A 67 -8.75 -41.43 -40.66
N ASP A 68 -9.18 -40.67 -39.66
CA ASP A 68 -10.39 -40.94 -38.83
C ASP A 68 -10.41 -40.15 -37.50
N THR A 69 -11.60 -39.63 -37.21
CA THR A 69 -12.24 -39.18 -35.96
C THR A 69 -11.46 -39.19 -34.64
N GLY A 70 -11.44 -38.03 -33.95
CA GLY A 70 -11.46 -37.98 -32.49
C GLY A 70 -10.63 -36.86 -31.84
N SER A 71 -11.34 -35.93 -31.17
CA SER A 71 -10.90 -35.01 -30.10
C SER A 71 -9.39 -34.86 -29.86
N SER A 72 -8.84 -33.69 -30.20
CA SER A 72 -7.51 -33.27 -29.72
C SER A 72 -7.61 -32.05 -28.81
N VAL A 73 -7.17 -32.29 -27.58
CA VAL A 73 -7.05 -31.38 -26.44
C VAL A 73 -6.13 -30.22 -26.80
N LEU A 74 -6.60 -28.98 -26.65
CA LEU A 74 -5.77 -27.79 -26.80
C LEU A 74 -4.55 -27.90 -25.85
N PRO A 75 -3.31 -27.81 -26.34
CA PRO A 75 -2.16 -27.78 -25.47
C PRO A 75 -2.17 -26.45 -24.73
N VAL A 76 -2.51 -26.49 -23.43
CA VAL A 76 -2.25 -25.41 -22.50
C VAL A 76 -0.74 -25.22 -22.44
N GLN A 77 -0.20 -24.31 -23.25
CA GLN A 77 1.18 -23.84 -23.10
C GLN A 77 1.29 -23.10 -21.78
N ASN A 78 1.65 -23.83 -20.72
CA ASN A 78 2.21 -23.23 -19.52
C ASN A 78 3.49 -22.49 -19.94
N PRO A 79 3.73 -21.26 -19.45
CA PRO A 79 5.00 -20.60 -19.67
C PRO A 79 6.13 -21.53 -19.21
N PRO A 80 7.33 -21.46 -19.84
CA PRO A 80 8.44 -22.33 -19.49
C PRO A 80 8.64 -22.29 -17.97
N PRO A 81 8.85 -23.44 -17.31
CA PRO A 81 9.02 -23.49 -15.87
C PRO A 81 10.13 -22.50 -15.52
N ARG A 82 9.78 -21.50 -14.71
CA ARG A 82 10.76 -20.58 -14.13
C ARG A 82 11.87 -21.47 -13.55
N PRO A 83 13.17 -21.22 -13.87
CA PRO A 83 14.24 -22.00 -13.26
C PRO A 83 14.00 -22.05 -11.76
N PRO A 84 14.20 -23.20 -11.09
CA PRO A 84 13.94 -23.33 -9.65
C PRO A 84 14.56 -22.11 -8.98
N ALA A 85 13.71 -21.34 -8.30
CA ALA A 85 14.16 -20.14 -7.62
C ALA A 85 15.36 -20.58 -6.78
N LEU A 86 16.54 -19.97 -6.98
CA LEU A 86 17.68 -20.21 -6.12
C LEU A 86 17.15 -20.20 -4.69
N GLU A 87 17.27 -21.32 -3.97
CA GLU A 87 16.63 -21.51 -2.66
C GLU A 87 17.09 -20.44 -1.65
N ASN A 88 18.17 -19.74 -2.00
CA ASN A 88 18.58 -18.47 -1.43
C ASN A 88 19.00 -17.52 -2.56
N PRO A 89 18.14 -16.60 -3.05
CA PRO A 89 18.68 -15.46 -3.78
C PRO A 89 19.69 -14.78 -2.84
N PRO A 90 20.83 -14.25 -3.33
CA PRO A 90 21.70 -13.48 -2.47
C PRO A 90 20.81 -12.43 -1.80
N LYS A 91 20.80 -12.43 -0.47
CA LYS A 91 20.18 -11.35 0.27
C LYS A 91 20.97 -10.13 -0.17
N ASN A 92 20.45 -9.40 -1.15
CA ASN A 92 21.02 -8.14 -1.60
C ASN A 92 20.80 -7.17 -0.45
N GLY A 93 21.63 -7.32 0.58
CA GLY A 93 21.70 -6.42 1.70
C GLY A 93 21.92 -5.03 1.15
N SER A 94 21.39 -4.03 1.84
CA SER A 94 21.76 -2.65 1.50
C SER A 94 23.28 -2.56 1.51
N ALA A 95 23.87 -1.81 0.59
CA ALA A 95 25.30 -1.48 0.66
C ALA A 95 25.70 -0.84 2.00
N CYS A 96 24.73 -0.30 2.73
CA CYS A 96 24.90 0.27 4.06
C CYS A 96 24.88 -0.78 5.20
N GLU A 97 24.61 -2.06 4.93
CA GLU A 97 24.57 -3.11 5.97
C GLU A 97 25.89 -3.28 6.73
N PRO A 98 27.08 -3.23 6.08
CA PRO A 98 28.36 -3.30 6.81
C PRO A 98 28.52 -2.17 7.84
N HIS A 99 27.98 -0.99 7.54
CA HIS A 99 28.06 0.20 8.40
C HIS A 99 26.84 0.38 9.29
N ARG A 100 25.97 -0.63 9.39
CA ARG A 100 24.67 -0.50 10.08
C ARG A 100 24.79 -0.02 11.51
N LYS A 101 25.70 -0.60 12.31
CA LYS A 101 25.89 -0.24 13.72
C LYS A 101 26.27 1.24 13.88
N TRP A 102 27.23 1.69 13.07
CA TRP A 102 27.68 3.08 13.08
C TRP A 102 26.58 4.04 12.64
N ILE A 103 25.82 3.70 11.57
CA ILE A 103 24.68 4.51 11.12
C ILE A 103 23.61 4.60 12.21
N GLU A 104 23.30 3.52 12.92
CA GLU A 104 22.34 3.51 14.03
C GLU A 104 22.78 4.44 15.18
N GLU A 105 24.08 4.47 15.51
CA GLU A 105 24.63 5.39 16.51
C GLU A 105 24.53 6.85 16.08
N GLN A 106 24.92 7.17 14.84
CA GLN A 106 24.79 8.54 14.31
C GLN A 106 23.33 9.01 14.24
N LEU A 107 22.39 8.09 13.99
CA LEU A 107 20.96 8.39 14.03
C LEU A 107 20.44 8.65 15.43
N ARG A 108 20.95 7.95 16.46
CA ARG A 108 20.64 8.25 17.87
C ARG A 108 21.10 9.65 18.28
N LEU A 109 22.22 10.10 17.73
CA LEU A 109 22.72 11.48 17.89
C LEU A 109 21.91 12.52 17.09
N GLY A 110 20.83 12.12 16.40
CA GLY A 110 19.96 13.02 15.66
C GLY A 110 20.54 13.56 14.35
N ARG A 111 21.65 12.99 13.85
CA ARG A 111 22.31 13.50 12.64
C ARG A 111 21.47 13.25 11.38
N ASN A 112 21.61 14.15 10.42
CA ASN A 112 20.87 14.07 9.17
C ASN A 112 21.50 13.01 8.22
N ALA A 113 20.72 12.48 7.27
CA ALA A 113 21.18 11.41 6.38
C ALA A 113 22.30 11.87 5.42
N MET A 114 22.42 13.17 5.16
CA MET A 114 23.44 13.72 4.27
C MET A 114 24.81 13.76 4.95
N ALA A 115 24.87 14.18 6.22
CA ALA A 115 26.07 14.14 7.05
C ALA A 115 26.57 12.71 7.21
N ILE A 116 25.65 11.78 7.52
CA ILE A 116 25.97 10.35 7.57
C ILE A 116 26.55 9.86 6.24
N TYR A 117 26.03 10.33 5.10
CA TYR A 117 26.58 9.96 3.79
C TYR A 117 27.97 10.52 3.54
N GLN A 118 28.24 11.78 3.87
CA GLN A 118 29.57 12.39 3.70
C GLN A 118 30.62 11.65 4.53
N ASP A 119 30.32 11.41 5.82
CA ASP A 119 31.20 10.68 6.72
C ASP A 119 31.41 9.22 6.26
N LEU A 120 30.40 8.59 5.65
CA LEU A 120 30.56 7.26 5.03
C LEU A 120 31.54 7.29 3.85
N VAL A 121 31.49 8.33 3.03
CA VAL A 121 32.41 8.50 1.90
C VAL A 121 33.83 8.77 2.41
N GLU A 122 33.97 9.65 3.42
CA GLU A 122 35.27 10.08 3.95
C GLU A 122 35.97 9.00 4.79
N LEU A 123 35.26 8.39 5.75
CA LEU A 123 35.85 7.48 6.72
C LEU A 123 35.86 6.01 6.26
N PHE A 124 34.90 5.64 5.40
CA PHE A 124 34.67 4.25 5.01
C PHE A 124 34.77 4.01 3.50
N ALA A 125 35.20 5.01 2.73
CA ALA A 125 35.33 4.93 1.27
C ALA A 125 34.04 4.41 0.59
N PHE A 126 32.87 4.85 1.06
CA PHE A 126 31.59 4.36 0.59
C PHE A 126 31.36 4.70 -0.89
N THR A 127 31.20 3.67 -1.73
CA THR A 127 31.17 3.80 -3.20
C THR A 127 29.77 3.97 -3.79
N HIS A 128 28.72 3.86 -2.97
CA HIS A 128 27.34 3.94 -3.45
C HIS A 128 26.75 5.33 -3.28
N GLN A 129 25.64 5.58 -3.98
CA GLN A 129 24.99 6.89 -3.98
C GLN A 129 24.26 7.20 -2.66
N TYR A 130 24.14 8.49 -2.36
CA TYR A 130 23.35 9.04 -1.24
C TYR A 130 21.94 8.41 -1.12
N ASN A 131 21.29 8.12 -2.25
CA ASN A 131 19.96 7.51 -2.25
C ASN A 131 19.91 6.14 -1.55
N SER A 132 21.01 5.38 -1.55
CA SER A 132 21.13 4.12 -0.80
C SER A 132 21.08 4.38 0.71
N VAL A 133 21.86 5.35 1.19
CA VAL A 133 21.87 5.77 2.61
C VAL A 133 20.50 6.32 3.01
N LYS A 134 19.91 7.19 2.20
CA LYS A 134 18.58 7.77 2.46
C LYS A 134 17.49 6.69 2.59
N ARG A 135 17.49 5.69 1.72
CA ARG A 135 16.53 4.56 1.79
C ARG A 135 16.79 3.69 3.02
N PHE A 136 18.05 3.47 3.37
CA PHE A 136 18.45 2.67 4.52
C PHE A 136 18.06 3.34 5.85
N VAL A 137 18.43 4.61 6.04
CA VAL A 137 18.06 5.43 7.21
C VAL A 137 16.55 5.50 7.39
N ARG A 138 15.77 5.68 6.31
CA ARG A 138 14.29 5.66 6.40
C ARG A 138 13.75 4.33 6.91
N ARG A 139 14.36 3.21 6.54
CA ARG A 139 13.97 1.88 7.01
C ARG A 139 14.27 1.71 8.50
N LEU A 140 15.44 2.18 8.94
CA LEU A 140 15.82 2.17 10.36
C LEU A 140 14.87 3.01 11.21
N LYS A 141 14.57 4.26 10.79
CA LYS A 141 13.60 5.13 11.49
C LYS A 141 12.19 4.56 11.56
N LYS A 142 11.75 3.80 10.56
CA LYS A 142 10.43 3.14 10.58
C LYS A 142 10.36 2.03 11.64
N LYS A 143 11.50 1.43 12.00
CA LYS A 143 11.60 0.39 13.03
C LYS A 143 11.60 0.97 14.45
N ASP A 144 11.59 2.29 14.58
CA ASP A 144 11.37 2.97 15.86
C ASP A 144 9.88 3.39 15.90
N PRO A 145 8.94 2.45 16.19
CA PRO A 145 7.58 2.87 16.48
C PRO A 145 7.69 3.77 17.70
N ARG A 146 7.22 5.02 17.58
CA ARG A 146 7.11 5.95 18.71
C ARG A 146 6.61 5.15 19.91
N GLN A 147 7.52 4.89 20.84
CA GLN A 147 7.19 4.19 22.06
C GLN A 147 6.37 5.18 22.86
N PHE A 148 5.05 5.02 22.83
CA PHE A 148 4.20 5.68 23.80
C PHE A 148 4.42 4.92 25.08
N ASP A 149 5.17 5.51 26.01
CA ASP A 149 5.29 4.94 27.34
C ASP A 149 3.88 4.80 27.93
N ARG A 150 3.53 3.58 28.35
CA ARG A 150 2.27 3.33 29.03
C ARG A 150 2.45 3.82 30.46
N LEU A 151 1.82 4.95 30.77
CA LEU A 151 1.75 5.46 32.13
C LEU A 151 0.76 4.60 32.92
N GLU A 152 1.21 4.07 34.05
CA GLU A 152 0.38 3.34 35.02
C GLU A 152 0.07 4.27 36.18
N PHE A 153 -1.18 4.24 36.67
CA PHE A 153 -1.68 5.10 37.75
C PHE A 153 -2.45 4.25 38.75
N LEU A 154 -2.39 4.56 40.03
CA LEU A 154 -3.20 3.93 41.06
C LEU A 154 -4.66 4.42 41.04
N PRO A 155 -5.61 3.67 41.62
CA PRO A 155 -6.97 4.15 41.80
C PRO A 155 -7.01 5.49 42.54
N GLY A 156 -7.62 6.51 41.93
CA GLY A 156 -7.77 7.84 42.54
C GLY A 156 -6.53 8.75 42.45
N GLU A 157 -5.41 8.26 41.90
CA GLU A 157 -4.18 9.05 41.78
C GLU A 157 -4.30 10.18 40.75
N GLU A 158 -4.83 9.87 39.56
CA GLU A 158 -4.99 10.86 38.49
C GLU A 158 -6.35 10.74 37.79
N ALA A 159 -6.95 11.90 37.51
CA ALA A 159 -8.11 12.05 36.66
C ALA A 159 -7.83 13.09 35.55
N GLN A 160 -8.26 12.78 34.33
CA GLN A 160 -8.26 13.74 33.23
C GLN A 160 -9.60 14.48 33.19
N VAL A 161 -9.55 15.80 33.16
CA VAL A 161 -10.73 16.65 33.06
C VAL A 161 -10.71 17.42 31.75
N ASP A 162 -11.83 17.40 31.04
CA ASP A 162 -12.02 18.13 29.78
C ASP A 162 -13.39 18.81 29.73
N TYR A 163 -13.48 19.83 28.89
CA TYR A 163 -14.73 20.51 28.54
C TYR A 163 -15.04 20.35 27.05
N GLY A 164 -16.12 19.62 26.77
CA GLY A 164 -16.77 19.61 25.47
C GLY A 164 -17.72 20.79 25.27
N THR A 165 -18.04 21.08 24.02
CA THR A 165 -19.14 21.98 23.66
C THR A 165 -20.27 21.15 23.05
N GLY A 166 -21.47 21.26 23.62
CA GLY A 166 -22.65 20.55 23.16
C GLY A 166 -23.24 21.11 21.87
N ALA A 167 -24.26 20.43 21.35
CA ALA A 167 -25.09 20.93 20.27
C ALA A 167 -25.89 22.17 20.74
N PRO A 168 -26.33 23.06 19.84
CA PRO A 168 -27.24 24.15 20.21
C PRO A 168 -28.54 23.57 20.76
N THR A 169 -28.93 24.00 21.96
CA THR A 169 -30.13 23.57 22.65
C THR A 169 -30.89 24.80 23.13
N LEU A 170 -32.22 24.73 23.16
CA LEU A 170 -33.05 25.81 23.68
C LEU A 170 -32.75 26.02 25.17
N HIS A 171 -32.30 27.23 25.52
CA HIS A 171 -32.07 27.64 26.90
C HIS A 171 -33.33 28.30 27.46
N ASP A 172 -33.50 28.27 28.78
CA ASP A 172 -34.65 28.84 29.50
C ASP A 172 -34.89 30.32 29.20
N SER A 173 -33.86 31.04 28.75
CA SER A 173 -33.98 32.42 28.25
C SER A 173 -34.66 32.54 26.87
N GLY A 174 -35.22 31.46 26.32
CA GLY A 174 -35.84 31.39 24.98
C GLY A 174 -34.86 31.46 23.80
N LYS A 175 -33.54 31.41 24.04
CA LYS A 175 -32.51 31.52 22.99
C LYS A 175 -31.76 30.18 22.86
N HIS A 176 -31.42 29.81 21.63
CA HIS A 176 -30.54 28.65 21.42
C HIS A 176 -29.12 28.98 21.89
N ARG A 177 -28.57 28.11 22.76
CA ARG A 177 -27.21 28.22 23.26
C ARG A 177 -26.55 26.86 23.21
N ARG A 178 -25.22 26.83 23.08
CA ARG A 178 -24.45 25.58 23.16
C ARG A 178 -24.06 25.37 24.63
N PRO A 179 -24.53 24.30 25.30
CA PRO A 179 -24.10 24.02 26.65
C PRO A 179 -22.65 23.52 26.65
N ARG A 180 -22.03 23.54 27.82
CA ARG A 180 -20.69 23.01 28.05
C ARG A 180 -20.83 21.65 28.70
N LEU A 181 -20.09 20.66 28.22
CA LEU A 181 -20.06 19.32 28.77
C LEU A 181 -18.77 19.15 29.57
N PHE A 182 -18.89 19.03 30.89
CA PHE A 182 -17.79 18.62 31.74
C PHE A 182 -17.64 17.11 31.68
N VAL A 183 -16.40 16.63 31.48
CA VAL A 183 -16.06 15.21 31.48
C VAL A 183 -14.83 15.01 32.35
N MET A 184 -14.95 14.22 33.40
CA MET A 184 -13.82 13.78 34.23
C MET A 184 -13.67 12.27 34.08
N VAL A 185 -12.49 11.80 33.67
CA VAL A 185 -12.18 10.38 33.46
C VAL A 185 -11.05 9.96 34.39
N LEU A 186 -11.28 8.94 35.21
CA LEU A 186 -10.24 8.34 36.07
C LEU A 186 -9.26 7.54 35.21
N LYS A 187 -7.95 7.80 35.32
CA LYS A 187 -6.94 7.15 34.46
C LYS A 187 -6.82 5.65 34.71
N TYR A 188 -6.93 5.22 35.97
CA TYR A 188 -6.83 3.80 36.35
C TYR A 188 -7.98 2.96 35.79
N SER A 189 -9.24 3.40 36.00
CA SER A 189 -10.43 2.59 35.70
C SER A 189 -11.12 2.95 34.39
N GLY A 190 -10.81 4.10 33.79
CA GLY A 190 -11.52 4.65 32.63
C GLY A 190 -12.96 5.09 32.93
N ARG A 191 -13.41 5.01 34.19
CA ARG A 191 -14.75 5.49 34.59
C ARG A 191 -14.82 7.00 34.42
N ALA A 192 -15.96 7.48 33.94
CA ALA A 192 -16.13 8.86 33.56
C ALA A 192 -17.40 9.47 34.17
N PHE A 193 -17.23 10.58 34.89
CA PHE A 193 -18.29 11.47 35.31
C PHE A 193 -18.55 12.51 34.22
N ARG A 194 -19.82 12.76 33.90
CA ARG A 194 -20.21 13.70 32.84
C ARG A 194 -21.36 14.56 33.30
N LYS A 195 -21.24 15.87 33.17
CA LYS A 195 -22.32 16.81 33.50
C LYS A 195 -22.37 17.99 32.55
N VAL A 196 -23.59 18.39 32.21
CA VAL A 196 -23.84 19.52 31.31
C VAL A 196 -24.05 20.77 32.14
N VAL A 197 -23.35 21.86 31.78
CA VAL A 197 -23.47 23.17 32.44
C VAL A 197 -23.61 24.28 31.42
N TRP A 198 -24.40 25.30 31.74
CA TRP A 198 -24.62 26.44 30.85
C TRP A 198 -23.58 27.55 31.00
N LYS A 199 -22.87 27.57 32.13
CA LYS A 199 -21.85 28.57 32.48
C LYS A 199 -20.59 27.87 32.96
N SER A 200 -19.44 28.25 32.42
CA SER A 200 -18.15 27.89 32.96
C SER A 200 -17.67 29.02 33.89
N SER A 201 -17.57 28.73 35.18
CA SER A 201 -16.95 29.60 36.18
C SER A 201 -16.05 28.76 37.09
N LYS A 202 -15.15 29.41 37.85
CA LYS A 202 -14.31 28.72 38.84
C LYS A 202 -15.17 28.02 39.91
N GLU A 203 -16.25 28.66 40.35
CA GLU A 203 -17.21 28.06 41.28
C GLU A 203 -17.87 26.80 40.70
N THR A 204 -18.39 26.88 39.46
CA THR A 204 -18.98 25.71 38.79
C THR A 204 -17.95 24.60 38.61
N TRP A 205 -16.69 24.95 38.31
CA TRP A 205 -15.60 23.98 38.20
C TRP A 205 -15.37 23.23 39.50
N CYS A 206 -15.23 23.94 40.64
CA CYS A 206 -15.05 23.29 41.95
C CYS A 206 -16.24 22.39 42.30
N ARG A 207 -17.48 22.89 42.12
CA ARG A 207 -18.69 22.10 42.38
C ARG A 207 -18.76 20.83 41.52
N LEU A 208 -18.36 20.90 40.25
CA LEU A 208 -18.30 19.74 39.37
C LEU A 208 -17.25 18.71 39.80
N HIS A 209 -16.16 19.14 40.44
CA HIS A 209 -15.17 18.22 41.02
C HIS A 209 -15.72 17.57 42.29
N GLU A 210 -16.36 18.35 43.16
CA GLU A 210 -17.01 17.84 44.38
C GLU A 210 -18.08 16.80 44.05
N GLU A 211 -18.90 17.03 43.03
CA GLU A 211 -19.94 16.08 42.60
C GLU A 211 -19.40 14.83 41.91
N ALA A 212 -18.16 14.85 41.41
CA ALA A 212 -17.56 13.72 40.72
C ALA A 212 -17.01 12.65 41.69
N PHE A 213 -16.88 12.98 42.97
CA PHE A 213 -16.38 12.12 44.04
C PHE A 213 -17.48 11.83 45.07
#